data_AF-A0A7V9HJT9-F1
#
_entry.id   AF-A0A7V9HJT9-F1
#
_cell.length_a   1.000
_cell.length_b   1.000
_cell.length_c   1.000
_cell.angle_alpha   90.00
_cell.angle_beta   90.00
_cell.angle_gamma   90.00
#
_symmetry.space_group_name_H-M   'P 1'
#
loop_
_entity.id
_entity.type
_entity.pdbx_description
1 polymer ?
#
loop_
_entity_poly.entity_id
_entity_poly.type
_entity_poly.pdbx_seq_one_letter_code
_entity_poly.pdbx_strand_id
1 'polypeptide(L)' 'MAAYILADVTVHDPEAYREYTSQVPATLAPFQGRFVVRAGAYETLEGEWSPDRVV' A
#
# COMPACT_ATOMS: atom_id res chain seq x y z
N MET A 1 9.79 19.46 -3.30
CA MET A 1 8.60 18.94 -4.00
C MET A 1 8.38 17.50 -3.55
N ALA A 2 7.14 17.06 -3.35
CA ALA A 2 6.84 15.69 -2.89
C ALA A 2 6.68 14.73 -4.07
N ALA A 3 7.04 13.46 -3.86
CA ALA A 3 6.73 12.35 -4.77
C ALA A 3 5.76 11.40 -4.06
N TYR A 4 4.87 10.78 -4.85
CA TYR A 4 3.85 9.85 -4.35
C TYR A 4 4.04 8.50 -5.03
N ILE A 5 3.84 7.44 -4.24
CA ILE A 5 3.82 6.06 -4.72
C ILE A 5 2.42 5.53 -4.44
N LEU A 6 1.81 4.91 -5.43
CA LEU A 6 0.52 4.23 -5.34
C LEU A 6 0.75 2.76 -5.67
N ALA A 7 0.28 1.86 -4.81
CA ALA A 7 0.37 0.42 -5.04
C ALA A 7 -1.02 -0.23 -4.97
N ASP A 8 -1.37 -0.96 -6.03
CA ASP A 8 -2.45 -1.94 -6.05
C ASP A 8 -1.85 -3.31 -5.73
N VAL A 9 -2.34 -3.97 -4.68
CA VAL A 9 -1.72 -5.17 -4.14
C VAL A 9 -2.74 -6.29 -4.01
N THR A 10 -2.61 -7.33 -4.83
CA THR A 10 -3.26 -8.62 -4.61
C THR A 10 -2.40 -9.49 -3.68
N VAL A 11 -2.99 -9.95 -2.58
CA VAL A 11 -2.29 -10.79 -1.59
C VAL A 11 -2.53 -12.26 -1.89
N HIS A 12 -1.49 -12.96 -2.32
CA HIS A 12 -1.56 -14.41 -2.61
C HIS A 12 -1.28 -15.29 -1.38
N ASP A 13 -0.42 -14.82 -0.47
CA ASP A 13 -0.07 -15.50 0.79
C ASP A 13 -0.20 -14.50 1.95
N PRO A 14 -1.25 -14.61 2.79
CA PRO A 14 -1.46 -13.70 3.91
C PRO A 14 -0.37 -13.74 4.99
N GLU A 15 0.29 -14.89 5.20
CA GLU A 15 1.32 -15.03 6.23
C GLU A 15 2.63 -14.38 5.77
N ALA A 16 3.06 -14.69 4.55
CA ALA A 16 4.22 -14.04 3.94
C ALA A 16 4.01 -12.53 3.80
N TYR A 17 2.80 -12.10 3.43
CA TYR A 17 2.47 -10.67 3.33
C TYR A 17 2.56 -9.97 4.67
N ARG A 18 2.08 -10.60 5.76
CA ARG A 18 2.19 -10.06 7.12
C ARG A 18 3.65 -9.82 7.49
N GLU A 19 4.52 -10.79 7.24
CA GLU A 19 5.96 -10.67 7.49
C GLU A 19 6.56 -9.52 6.68
N TYR A 20 6.31 -9.47 5.37
CA TYR A 20 6.73 -8.38 4.48
C TYR A 20 6.29 -7.01 5.03
N THR A 21 5.00 -6.84 5.38
CA THR A 21 4.48 -5.55 5.85
C THR A 21 5.09 -5.09 7.17
N SER A 22 5.63 -6.00 7.98
CA SER A 22 6.31 -5.65 9.23
C SER A 22 7.68 -5.00 8.98
N GLN A 23 8.33 -5.36 7.88
CA GLN A 23 9.67 -4.89 7.51
C GLN A 23 9.65 -3.56 6.73
N VAL A 24 8.57 -3.29 5.97
CA VAL A 24 8.46 -2.09 5.12
C VAL A 24 8.74 -0.76 5.84
N PRO A 25 8.23 -0.48 7.06
CA PRO A 25 8.47 0.82 7.70
C PRO A 25 9.96 1.16 7.86
N ALA A 26 10.80 0.15 8.12
CA ALA A 26 12.25 0.34 8.26
C ALA A 26 12.92 0.75 6.94
N THR A 27 12.37 0.35 5.79
CA THR A 27 12.92 0.71 4.47
C THR A 27 12.56 2.13 4.06
N LEU A 28 11.45 2.68 4.59
CA LEU A 28 11.00 4.06 4.30
C LEU A 28 11.72 5.12 5.14
N ALA A 29 12.08 4.79 6.37
CA ALA A 29 12.65 5.73 7.34
C ALA A 29 13.90 6.49 6.84
N PRO A 30 14.89 5.86 6.16
CA PRO A 30 16.06 6.56 5.65
C PRO A 30 15.75 7.65 4.62
N PHE A 31 14.60 7.53 3.95
CA PHE A 31 14.15 8.44 2.89
C PHE A 31 13.06 9.40 3.36
N GLN A 32 12.79 9.45 4.67
CA GLN A 32 11.71 10.25 5.26
C GLN A 32 10.33 9.90 4.65
N GLY A 33 10.19 8.67 4.16
CA GLY A 33 8.95 8.16 3.59
C GLY A 33 7.91 7.94 4.68
N ARG A 34 6.64 8.22 4.35
CA ARG A 34 5.50 8.00 5.25
C ARG A 34 4.30 7.48 4.47
N PHE A 35 3.49 6.65 5.12
CA PHE A 35 2.18 6.28 4.58
C PHE A 35 1.22 7.46 4.70
N VAL A 36 0.53 7.78 3.62
CA VAL A 36 -0.62 8.70 3.62
C VAL A 36 -1.91 7.88 3.81
N VAL A 37 -2.01 6.78 3.08
CA VAL A 37 -3.01 5.72 3.25
C VAL A 37 -2.26 4.38 3.32
N ARG A 38 -2.78 3.38 4.03
CA ARG A 38 -2.14 2.06 4.11
C ARG A 38 -3.20 0.97 4.18
N ALA A 39 -3.89 0.81 3.06
CA ALA A 39 -5.24 0.27 3.01
C ALA A 39 -6.27 1.10 3.77
N GLY A 40 -7.51 0.95 3.34
CA GLY A 40 -8.68 1.66 3.83
C GLY A 40 -9.87 1.29 2.97
N ALA A 41 -11.06 1.68 3.40
CA ALA A 41 -12.23 1.61 2.55
C ALA A 41 -12.04 2.54 1.35
N TYR A 42 -12.45 2.07 0.18
CA TYR A 42 -12.51 2.88 -1.02
C TYR A 42 -13.83 2.60 -1.74
N GLU A 43 -14.20 3.53 -2.61
CA GLU A 43 -15.34 3.40 -3.51
C GLU A 43 -14.88 3.75 -4.92
N THR A 44 -15.16 2.89 -5.89
CA THR A 44 -14.89 3.17 -7.30
C THR A 44 -15.94 4.15 -7.80
N LEU A 45 -15.55 5.41 -8.01
CA LEU A 45 -16.46 6.45 -8.49
C LEU A 45 -16.75 6.31 -9.99
N GLU A 46 -15.74 5.93 -10.76
CA GLU A 46 -15.83 5.76 -12.22
C GLU A 46 -14.88 4.65 -12.70
N GLY A 47 -15.25 3.96 -13.78
CA GLY A 47 -14.46 2.88 -14.39
C GLY A 47 -14.59 1.53 -13.68
N GLU A 48 -13.79 0.56 -14.14
CA GLU A 48 -13.87 -0.86 -13.72
C GLU A 48 -12.73 -1.26 -12.75
N TRP A 49 -11.89 -0.31 -12.33
CA TRP A 49 -10.79 -0.62 -11.42
C TRP A 49 -11.32 -0.97 -10.03
N SER A 50 -11.04 -2.20 -9.60
CA SER A 50 -11.52 -2.81 -8.36
C SER A 50 -10.35 -3.46 -7.61
N PRO A 51 -9.43 -2.66 -7.04
CA PRO A 51 -8.22 -3.16 -6.39
C PRO A 51 -8.53 -3.92 -5.10
N ASP A 52 -7.81 -5.00 -4.80
CA ASP A 52 -7.99 -5.71 -3.51
C ASP A 52 -7.51 -4.86 -2.34
N ARG A 53 -6.43 -4.10 -2.55
CA ARG A 53 -5.79 -3.28 -1.52
C ARG A 53 -5.00 -2.14 -2.17
N VAL A 54 -5.26 -0.91 -1.75
CA VAL A 54 -4.52 0.28 -2.20
C VAL A 54 -3.66 0.84 -1.07
N VAL A 55 -2.42 1.20 -1.39
CA VAL A 55 -1.47 1.89 -0.50
C VAL A 55 -0.97 3.15 -1.16
#